data_AF-A0A7L4AEQ7-F1
#
_entry.id   AF-A0A7L4AEQ7-F1
#
_cell.length_a   1.000
_cell.length_b   1.000
_cell.length_c   1.000
_cell.angle_alpha   90.00
_cell.angle_beta   90.00
_cell.angle_gamma   90.00
#
_symmetry.space_group_name_H-M   'P 1'
#
loop_
_entity.id
_entity.type
_entity.pdbx_description
1 polymer ?
#
loop_
_entity_poly.entity_id
_entity_poly.type
_entity_poly.pdbx_seq_one_letter_code
_entity_poly.pdbx_strand_id
1 'polypeptide(L)'
;EALCRILSGVYLLGFYSGVFFIILLTLDRYLAIVHAVFALKARTVTYGILTSAVTWAVAIFASVPGIIFHKTQKENSHYTCSAHYPSEQRNVWKQFLTLKMNILGLLIPMLIMMCSYTQIIKTLLQCRNEKKHKAVRLIFIIMIVYFFFWAPYNICILLRDFQGTFSITTCEGSSQLHKATQVTETISMIHCCINPVIYAFAGEKFRKYLRSFFRKQIAFHFSKYCPVFYVDTAERASSTYTQSTGEQEVSAAL
;
A
#
# COMPACT_ATOMS: atom_id res chain seq x y z
N GLU A 1 14.12 -21.36 17.15
CA GLU A 1 12.68 -21.65 16.95
C GLU A 1 11.77 -20.44 17.04
N ALA A 2 11.69 -19.74 18.18
CA ALA A 2 10.78 -18.59 18.36
C ALA A 2 10.96 -17.50 17.28
N LEU A 3 12.21 -17.11 16.99
CA LEU A 3 12.52 -16.12 15.96
C LEU A 3 12.03 -16.51 14.55
N CYS A 4 12.10 -17.78 14.18
CA CYS A 4 11.59 -18.28 12.90
C CYS A 4 10.07 -18.07 12.80
N ARG A 5 9.32 -18.44 13.84
CA ARG A 5 7.86 -18.23 13.87
C ARG A 5 7.49 -16.75 13.84
N ILE A 6 8.22 -15.92 14.59
CA ILE A 6 7.98 -14.47 14.63
C ILE A 6 8.24 -13.84 13.27
N LEU A 7 9.40 -14.12 12.65
CA LEU A 7 9.75 -13.55 11.34
C LEU A 7 8.79 -13.99 10.25
N SER A 8 8.44 -15.28 10.20
CA SER A 8 7.43 -15.79 9.26
C SER A 8 6.05 -15.20 9.52
N GLY A 9 5.69 -14.97 10.79
CA GLY A 9 4.46 -14.29 11.15
C GLY A 9 4.41 -12.84 10.73
N VAL A 10 5.50 -12.08 10.93
CA VAL A 10 5.61 -10.69 10.48
C VAL A 10 5.55 -10.61 8.96
N TYR A 11 6.22 -11.54 8.24
CA TYR A 11 6.15 -11.64 6.80
C TYR A 11 4.71 -11.85 6.30
N LEU A 12 4.01 -12.88 6.81
CA LEU A 12 2.64 -13.19 6.42
C LEU A 12 1.67 -12.06 6.81
N LEU A 13 1.83 -11.49 8.00
CA LEU A 13 1.02 -10.39 8.48
C LEU A 13 1.21 -9.14 7.60
N GLY A 14 2.46 -8.83 7.22
CA GLY A 14 2.76 -7.74 6.30
C GLY A 14 2.13 -7.95 4.93
N PHE A 15 2.19 -9.18 4.41
CA PHE A 15 1.54 -9.55 3.15
C PHE A 15 0.01 -9.38 3.20
N TYR A 16 -0.66 -10.05 4.15
CA TYR A 16 -2.13 -10.00 4.27
C TYR A 16 -2.65 -8.60 4.61
N SER A 17 -2.01 -7.91 5.56
CA SER A 17 -2.41 -6.54 5.88
C SER A 17 -2.22 -5.62 4.67
N GLY A 18 -1.09 -5.70 3.97
CA GLY A 18 -0.82 -4.90 2.77
C GLY A 18 -1.90 -5.05 1.70
N VAL A 19 -2.23 -6.29 1.33
CA VAL A 19 -3.26 -6.55 0.31
C VAL A 19 -4.65 -6.11 0.77
N PHE A 20 -5.02 -6.37 2.03
CA PHE A 20 -6.33 -5.96 2.55
C PHE A 20 -6.46 -4.44 2.65
N PHE A 21 -5.40 -3.71 2.99
CA PHE A 21 -5.41 -2.25 2.95
C PHE A 21 -5.54 -1.71 1.52
N ILE A 22 -4.90 -2.33 0.53
CA ILE A 22 -5.09 -1.95 -0.89
C ILE A 22 -6.54 -2.16 -1.32
N ILE A 23 -7.14 -3.29 -0.93
CA ILE A 23 -8.56 -3.58 -1.16
C ILE A 23 -9.45 -2.52 -0.50
N LEU A 24 -9.21 -2.23 0.78
CA LEU A 24 -9.98 -1.26 1.56
C LEU A 24 -9.89 0.15 0.94
N LEU A 25 -8.70 0.57 0.52
CA LEU A 25 -8.49 1.84 -0.19
C LEU A 25 -9.27 1.88 -1.52
N THR A 26 -9.30 0.76 -2.25
CA THR A 26 -10.02 0.66 -3.52
C THR A 26 -11.54 0.70 -3.31
N LEU A 27 -12.05 0.00 -2.29
CA LEU A 27 -13.47 0.03 -1.90
C LEU A 27 -13.90 1.41 -1.39
N ASP A 28 -13.08 2.09 -0.59
CA ASP A 28 -13.34 3.48 -0.15
C ASP A 28 -13.48 4.42 -1.36
N ARG A 29 -12.62 4.28 -2.37
CA ARG A 29 -12.78 5.06 -3.61
C ARG A 29 -14.04 4.69 -4.36
N TYR A 30 -14.33 3.40 -4.48
CA TYR A 30 -15.52 2.91 -5.16
C TYR A 30 -16.79 3.49 -4.51
N LEU A 31 -16.92 3.41 -3.19
CA LEU A 31 -18.05 3.98 -2.46
C LEU A 31 -18.14 5.49 -2.63
N ALA A 32 -17.01 6.20 -2.58
CA ALA A 32 -16.98 7.65 -2.77
C ALA A 32 -17.40 8.12 -4.18
N ILE A 33 -17.26 7.26 -5.20
CA ILE A 33 -17.60 7.58 -6.59
C ILE A 33 -19.02 7.12 -6.92
N VAL A 34 -19.36 5.87 -6.62
CA VAL A 34 -20.62 5.23 -7.00
C VAL A 34 -21.74 5.57 -6.02
N HIS A 35 -21.43 5.67 -4.72
CA HIS A 35 -22.41 5.89 -3.65
C HIS A 35 -22.05 7.15 -2.84
N ALA A 36 -21.86 8.29 -3.53
CA ALA A 36 -21.38 9.54 -2.93
C ALA A 36 -22.20 10.01 -1.70
N VAL A 37 -23.53 9.81 -1.72
CA VAL A 37 -24.44 10.18 -0.62
C VAL A 37 -24.20 9.30 0.63
N PHE A 38 -23.99 7.99 0.43
CA PHE A 38 -23.64 7.06 1.52
C PHE A 38 -22.23 7.32 2.05
N ALA A 39 -21.28 7.63 1.16
CA ALA A 39 -19.90 7.94 1.53
C ALA A 39 -19.78 9.20 2.41
N LEU A 40 -20.64 10.20 2.22
CA LEU A 40 -20.69 11.40 3.07
C LEU A 40 -21.04 11.06 4.54
N LYS A 41 -21.86 10.03 4.77
CA LYS A 41 -22.26 9.58 6.11
C LYS A 41 -21.31 8.53 6.69
N ALA A 42 -20.75 7.66 5.85
CA ALA A 42 -19.92 6.53 6.26
C ALA A 42 -18.42 6.87 6.42
N ARG A 43 -17.92 7.94 5.80
CA ARG A 43 -16.48 8.25 5.76
C ARG A 43 -16.03 9.13 6.93
N THR A 44 -16.51 8.84 8.13
CA THR A 44 -16.02 9.48 9.36
C THR A 44 -14.73 8.82 9.82
N VAL A 45 -13.92 9.55 10.60
CA VAL A 45 -12.65 9.04 11.17
C VAL A 45 -12.90 7.77 11.98
N THR A 46 -14.02 7.69 12.70
CA THR A 46 -14.41 6.52 13.50
C THR A 46 -14.59 5.26 12.67
N TYR A 47 -15.28 5.34 11.52
CA TYR A 47 -15.41 4.19 10.61
C TYR A 47 -14.07 3.80 9.98
N GLY A 48 -13.19 4.77 9.71
CA GLY A 48 -11.83 4.47 9.25
C GLY A 48 -11.00 3.69 10.30
N ILE A 49 -11.10 4.08 11.57
CA ILE A 49 -10.44 3.36 12.68
C ILE A 49 -11.02 1.95 12.82
N LEU A 50 -12.35 1.82 12.81
CA LEU A 50 -13.02 0.53 12.95
C LEU A 50 -12.66 -0.43 11.80
N THR A 51 -12.75 0.04 10.56
CA THR A 51 -12.43 -0.79 9.38
C THR A 51 -10.96 -1.20 9.37
N SER A 52 -10.03 -0.30 9.75
CA SER A 52 -8.62 -0.63 9.93
C SER A 52 -8.39 -1.69 11.01
N ALA A 53 -9.04 -1.56 12.17
CA ALA A 53 -8.92 -2.53 13.27
C ALA A 53 -9.44 -3.92 12.85
N VAL A 54 -10.57 -3.97 12.14
CA VAL A 54 -11.10 -5.22 11.56
C VAL A 54 -10.12 -5.80 10.54
N THR A 55 -9.57 -4.99 9.65
CA THR A 55 -8.57 -5.43 8.66
C THR A 55 -7.34 -6.03 9.33
N TRP A 56 -6.82 -5.43 10.40
CA TRP A 56 -5.72 -5.99 11.18
C TRP A 56 -6.08 -7.32 11.83
N ALA A 57 -7.26 -7.42 12.45
CA ALA A 57 -7.73 -8.66 13.06
C ALA A 57 -7.83 -9.80 12.02
N VAL A 58 -8.40 -9.50 10.84
CA VAL A 58 -8.50 -10.46 9.73
C VAL A 58 -7.12 -10.85 9.20
N ALA A 59 -6.19 -9.90 9.08
CA ALA A 59 -4.81 -10.19 8.65
C ALA A 59 -4.08 -11.09 9.65
N ILE A 60 -4.23 -10.84 10.96
CA ILE A 60 -3.67 -11.71 12.01
C ILE A 60 -4.24 -13.11 11.88
N PHE A 61 -5.58 -13.24 11.81
CA PHE A 61 -6.23 -14.53 11.68
C PHE A 61 -5.78 -15.29 10.42
N ALA A 62 -5.66 -14.60 9.28
CA ALA A 62 -5.16 -15.18 8.04
C ALA A 62 -3.70 -15.66 8.16
N SER A 63 -2.87 -15.01 8.98
CA SER A 63 -1.47 -15.40 9.21
C SER A 63 -1.29 -16.58 10.16
N VAL A 64 -2.22 -16.80 11.10
CA VAL A 64 -2.11 -17.82 12.16
C VAL A 64 -1.76 -19.23 11.61
N PRO A 65 -2.45 -19.78 10.59
CA PRO A 65 -2.12 -21.11 10.09
C PRO A 65 -0.67 -21.21 9.60
N GLY A 66 -0.17 -20.19 8.89
CA GLY A 66 1.21 -20.19 8.40
C GLY A 66 2.25 -20.12 9.53
N ILE A 67 1.96 -19.38 10.61
CA ILE A 67 2.83 -19.28 11.79
C ILE A 67 2.93 -20.62 12.52
N ILE A 68 1.82 -21.34 12.67
CA ILE A 68 1.77 -22.62 13.39
C ILE A 68 2.58 -23.70 12.66
N PHE A 69 2.52 -23.71 11.33
CA PHE A 69 3.23 -24.71 10.52
C PHE A 69 4.73 -24.38 10.32
N HIS A 70 5.18 -23.14 10.54
CA HIS A 70 6.61 -22.80 10.45
C HIS A 70 7.40 -23.30 11.67
N LYS A 71 8.42 -24.12 11.42
CA LYS A 71 9.33 -24.65 12.45
C LYS A 71 10.78 -24.50 12.00
N THR A 72 11.71 -24.41 12.96
CA THR A 72 13.15 -24.48 12.68
C THR A 72 13.58 -25.93 12.69
N GLN A 73 14.32 -26.37 11.68
CA GLN A 73 14.89 -27.71 11.66
C GLN A 73 16.37 -27.64 11.28
N LYS A 74 17.15 -28.58 11.82
CA LYS A 74 18.53 -28.81 11.39
C LYS A 74 18.50 -29.71 10.16
N GLU A 75 18.82 -29.15 9.00
CA GLU A 75 18.98 -29.87 7.74
C GLU A 75 20.47 -30.00 7.47
N ASN A 76 20.99 -31.23 7.49
CA ASN A 76 22.42 -31.55 7.53
C ASN A 76 23.15 -30.87 8.72
N SER A 77 23.86 -29.77 8.46
CA SER A 77 24.61 -28.96 9.44
C SER A 77 24.04 -27.55 9.65
N HIS A 78 23.01 -27.15 8.90
CA HIS A 78 22.44 -25.79 8.92
C HIS A 78 21.03 -25.78 9.50
N TYR A 79 20.68 -24.71 10.22
CA TYR A 79 19.33 -24.49 10.71
C TYR A 79 18.52 -23.76 9.64
N THR A 80 17.46 -24.39 9.12
CA THR A 80 16.53 -23.79 8.17
C THR A 80 15.18 -23.52 8.84
N CYS A 81 14.45 -22.50 8.38
CA CYS A 81 13.12 -22.14 8.84
C CYS A 81 12.14 -22.44 7.71
N SER A 82 11.31 -23.49 7.85
CA SER A 82 10.43 -23.95 6.78
C SER A 82 9.06 -24.40 7.32
N ALA A 83 8.06 -24.37 6.45
CA ALA A 83 6.71 -24.84 6.76
C ALA A 83 6.68 -26.38 6.78
N HIS A 84 6.27 -26.96 7.90
CA HIS A 84 6.13 -28.40 8.08
C HIS A 84 4.67 -28.78 8.31
N TYR A 85 4.10 -29.52 7.38
CA TYR A 85 2.72 -29.99 7.44
C TYR A 85 2.64 -31.42 8.04
N PRO A 86 1.52 -31.79 8.69
CA PRO A 86 1.32 -33.14 9.21
C PRO A 86 1.51 -34.19 8.10
N SER A 87 2.24 -35.28 8.37
CA SER A 87 2.61 -36.31 7.38
C SER A 87 1.40 -36.90 6.64
N GLU A 88 0.32 -37.20 7.36
CA GLU A 88 -0.92 -37.80 6.84
C GLU A 88 -1.69 -36.86 5.88
N GLN A 89 -1.51 -35.55 5.98
CA GLN A 89 -2.25 -34.54 5.22
C GLN A 89 -1.35 -33.47 4.60
N ARG A 90 -0.07 -33.81 4.38
CA ARG A 90 0.97 -32.86 3.96
C ARG A 90 0.60 -32.11 2.69
N ASN A 91 0.15 -32.85 1.68
CA ASN A 91 -0.22 -32.29 0.38
C ASN A 91 -1.48 -31.43 0.48
N VAL A 92 -2.48 -31.87 1.26
CA VAL A 92 -3.75 -31.14 1.44
C VAL A 92 -3.52 -29.79 2.11
N TRP A 93 -2.78 -29.76 3.23
CA TRP A 93 -2.47 -28.52 3.94
C TRP A 93 -1.62 -27.56 3.10
N LYS A 94 -0.62 -28.10 2.41
CA LYS A 94 0.23 -27.34 1.50
C LYS A 94 -0.58 -26.68 0.38
N GLN A 95 -1.40 -27.46 -0.32
CA GLN A 95 -2.27 -26.96 -1.39
C GLN A 95 -3.29 -25.95 -0.86
N PHE A 96 -3.93 -26.23 0.28
CA PHE A 96 -4.90 -25.33 0.90
C PHE A 96 -4.30 -23.95 1.24
N LEU A 97 -3.11 -23.92 1.87
CA LEU A 97 -2.47 -22.67 2.24
C LEU A 97 -2.00 -21.88 1.02
N THR A 98 -1.49 -22.57 0.01
CA THR A 98 -1.05 -21.95 -1.25
C THR A 98 -2.23 -21.42 -2.06
N LEU A 99 -3.36 -22.14 -2.11
CA LEU A 99 -4.60 -21.64 -2.70
C LEU A 99 -5.15 -20.46 -1.93
N LYS A 100 -5.20 -20.53 -0.59
CA LYS A 100 -5.63 -19.42 0.26
C LYS A 100 -4.79 -18.17 -0.02
N MET A 101 -3.46 -18.30 -0.08
CA MET A 101 -2.56 -17.19 -0.38
C MET A 101 -2.80 -16.61 -1.78
N ASN A 102 -2.97 -17.44 -2.80
CA ASN A 102 -3.26 -16.99 -4.16
C ASN A 102 -4.65 -16.35 -4.31
N ILE A 103 -5.68 -16.91 -3.67
CA ILE A 103 -7.04 -16.38 -3.73
C ILE A 103 -7.10 -15.00 -3.06
N LEU A 104 -6.60 -14.90 -1.82
CA LEU A 104 -6.64 -13.66 -1.04
C LEU A 104 -5.64 -12.62 -1.57
N GLY A 105 -4.47 -13.08 -2.02
CA GLY A 105 -3.35 -12.24 -2.43
C GLY A 105 -3.35 -11.84 -3.90
N LEU A 106 -4.02 -12.59 -4.79
CA LEU A 106 -4.00 -12.35 -6.23
C LEU A 106 -5.41 -12.20 -6.81
N LEU A 107 -6.27 -13.22 -6.65
CA LEU A 107 -7.58 -13.25 -7.32
C LEU A 107 -8.54 -12.17 -6.81
N ILE A 108 -8.73 -12.04 -5.50
CA ILE A 108 -9.63 -11.03 -4.93
C ILE A 108 -9.20 -9.61 -5.31
N PRO A 109 -7.93 -9.20 -5.11
CA PRO A 109 -7.45 -7.89 -5.56
C PRO A 109 -7.65 -7.68 -7.06
N MET A 110 -7.48 -8.72 -7.88
CA MET A 110 -7.58 -8.62 -9.34
C MET A 110 -9.03 -8.39 -9.76
N LEU A 111 -9.99 -9.11 -9.17
CA LEU A 111 -11.41 -8.89 -9.42
C LEU A 111 -11.83 -7.45 -9.05
N ILE A 112 -11.36 -6.97 -7.89
CA ILE A 112 -11.63 -5.60 -7.44
C ILE A 112 -11.01 -4.57 -8.38
N MET A 113 -9.79 -4.83 -8.88
CA MET A 113 -9.15 -4.01 -9.92
C MET A 113 -10.01 -3.92 -11.17
N MET A 114 -10.47 -5.05 -11.70
CA MET A 114 -11.30 -5.08 -12.90
C MET A 114 -12.58 -4.28 -12.73
N CYS A 115 -13.29 -4.46 -11.62
CA CYS A 115 -14.49 -3.69 -11.29
C CYS A 115 -14.20 -2.18 -11.18
N SER A 116 -13.08 -1.80 -10.55
CA SER A 116 -12.68 -0.40 -10.39
C SER A 116 -12.34 0.26 -11.74
N TYR A 117 -11.71 -0.48 -12.65
CA TYR A 117 -11.33 0.02 -13.98
C TYR A 117 -12.56 0.28 -14.86
N THR A 118 -13.56 -0.61 -14.82
CA THR A 118 -14.85 -0.37 -15.47
C THR A 118 -15.48 0.95 -14.99
N GLN A 119 -15.39 1.24 -13.69
CA GLN A 119 -15.92 2.49 -13.13
C GLN A 119 -15.08 3.72 -13.49
N ILE A 120 -13.75 3.58 -13.59
CA ILE A 120 -12.87 4.65 -14.07
C ILE A 120 -13.27 5.05 -15.49
N ILE A 121 -13.43 4.08 -16.39
CA ILE A 121 -13.85 4.33 -17.78
C ILE A 121 -15.23 5.00 -17.81
N LYS A 122 -16.20 4.47 -17.06
CA LYS A 122 -17.55 5.08 -16.98
C LYS A 122 -17.48 6.51 -16.46
N THR A 123 -16.69 6.78 -15.42
CA THR A 123 -16.54 8.12 -14.85
C THR A 123 -15.79 9.07 -15.78
N LEU A 124 -14.79 8.59 -16.53
CA LEU A 124 -14.09 9.35 -17.57
C LEU A 124 -15.04 9.79 -18.68
N LEU A 125 -15.99 8.94 -19.05
CA LEU A 125 -17.03 9.25 -20.03
C LEU A 125 -18.08 10.24 -19.49
N GLN A 126 -18.32 10.25 -18.18
CA GLN A 126 -19.49 10.92 -17.59
C GLN A 126 -19.19 12.23 -16.84
N CYS A 127 -17.97 12.45 -16.30
CA CYS A 127 -17.63 13.65 -15.51
C CYS A 127 -16.14 14.02 -15.53
N ARG A 128 -15.82 15.26 -15.93
CA ARG A 128 -14.46 15.85 -15.94
C ARG A 128 -14.04 16.42 -14.57
N ASN A 129 -14.02 15.59 -13.53
CA ASN A 129 -13.58 16.02 -12.18
C ASN A 129 -12.14 15.58 -11.87
N GLU A 130 -11.17 16.39 -12.31
CA GLU A 130 -9.72 16.15 -12.24
C GLU A 130 -9.19 15.72 -10.86
N LYS A 131 -9.74 16.25 -9.76
CA LYS A 131 -9.26 15.92 -8.40
C LYS A 131 -9.60 14.49 -7.98
N LYS A 132 -10.75 13.96 -8.40
CA LYS A 132 -11.15 12.56 -8.12
C LYS A 132 -10.31 11.59 -8.95
N HIS A 133 -10.03 11.94 -10.20
CA HIS A 133 -9.20 11.17 -11.13
C HIS A 133 -7.77 10.94 -10.60
N LYS A 134 -7.14 11.96 -9.99
CA LYS A 134 -5.79 11.83 -9.42
C LYS A 134 -5.69 10.82 -8.27
N ALA A 135 -6.66 10.80 -7.36
CA ALA A 135 -6.66 9.88 -6.23
C ALA A 135 -6.85 8.42 -6.68
N VAL A 136 -7.73 8.20 -7.67
CA VAL A 136 -7.94 6.88 -8.26
C VAL A 136 -6.72 6.42 -9.03
N ARG A 137 -6.09 7.31 -9.83
CA ARG A 137 -4.83 7.02 -10.53
C ARG A 137 -3.72 6.59 -9.57
N LEU A 138 -3.60 7.22 -8.40
CA LEU A 138 -2.61 6.84 -7.40
C LEU A 138 -2.85 5.41 -6.87
N ILE A 139 -4.09 5.08 -6.51
CA ILE A 139 -4.42 3.74 -5.99
C ILE A 139 -4.25 2.68 -7.07
N PHE A 140 -4.59 3.00 -8.32
CA PHE A 140 -4.34 2.12 -9.46
C PHE A 140 -2.85 1.82 -9.65
N ILE A 141 -1.98 2.84 -9.55
CA ILE A 141 -0.52 2.65 -9.61
C ILE A 141 -0.05 1.74 -8.46
N ILE A 142 -0.50 1.97 -7.22
CA ILE A 142 -0.16 1.14 -6.06
C ILE A 142 -0.54 -0.32 -6.32
N MET A 143 -1.73 -0.56 -6.88
CA MET A 143 -2.21 -1.91 -7.13
C MET A 143 -1.47 -2.61 -8.28
N ILE A 144 -1.14 -1.91 -9.37
CA ILE A 144 -0.29 -2.46 -10.44
C ILE A 144 1.07 -2.86 -9.89
N VAL A 145 1.68 -1.98 -9.10
CA VAL A 145 2.99 -2.24 -8.49
C VAL A 145 2.91 -3.47 -7.58
N TYR A 146 1.87 -3.57 -6.76
CA TYR A 146 1.63 -4.76 -5.95
C TYR A 146 1.63 -6.05 -6.79
N PHE A 147 0.87 -6.09 -7.89
CA PHE A 147 0.86 -7.27 -8.77
C PHE A 147 2.20 -7.54 -9.43
N PHE A 148 2.90 -6.50 -9.90
CA PHE A 148 4.20 -6.66 -10.52
C PHE A 148 5.20 -7.36 -9.58
N PHE A 149 5.17 -7.01 -8.29
CA PHE A 149 6.07 -7.59 -7.30
C PHE A 149 5.59 -8.93 -6.72
N TRP A 150 4.29 -9.10 -6.49
CA TRP A 150 3.76 -10.27 -5.78
C TRP A 150 3.21 -11.36 -6.70
N ALA A 151 2.68 -11.04 -7.88
CA ALA A 151 2.13 -12.05 -8.78
C ALA A 151 3.18 -13.09 -9.23
N PRO A 152 4.42 -12.72 -9.61
CA PRO A 152 5.42 -13.70 -10.01
C PRO A 152 5.68 -14.76 -8.93
N TYR A 153 5.79 -14.31 -7.68
CA TYR A 153 5.99 -15.21 -6.53
C TYR A 153 4.78 -16.11 -6.28
N ASN A 154 3.57 -15.53 -6.24
CA ASN A 154 2.33 -16.28 -6.01
C ASN A 154 2.07 -17.35 -7.09
N ILE A 155 2.40 -17.04 -8.35
CA ILE A 155 2.33 -17.99 -9.47
C ILE A 155 3.39 -19.09 -9.33
N CYS A 156 4.65 -18.73 -9.02
CA CYS A 156 5.72 -19.72 -8.84
C CYS A 156 5.42 -20.70 -7.70
N ILE A 157 4.94 -20.21 -6.55
CA ILE A 157 4.60 -21.08 -5.41
C ILE A 157 3.37 -21.96 -5.73
N LEU A 158 2.39 -21.45 -6.49
CA LEU A 158 1.26 -22.24 -6.97
C LEU A 158 1.71 -23.38 -7.89
N LEU A 159 2.57 -23.08 -8.87
CA LEU A 159 3.12 -24.10 -9.77
C LEU A 159 3.97 -25.13 -9.00
N ARG A 160 4.76 -24.69 -8.03
CA ARG A 160 5.62 -25.57 -7.21
C ARG A 160 4.80 -26.54 -6.37
N ASP A 161 3.71 -26.07 -5.81
CA ASP A 161 2.91 -26.85 -4.87
C ASP A 161 1.89 -27.75 -5.57
N PHE A 162 1.57 -27.45 -6.83
CA PHE A 162 0.71 -28.25 -7.72
C PHE A 162 1.50 -28.93 -8.85
N GLN A 163 2.82 -29.11 -8.71
CA GLN A 163 3.69 -29.71 -9.73
C GLN A 163 3.20 -31.08 -10.24
N GLY A 164 2.56 -31.88 -9.38
CA GLY A 164 1.99 -33.18 -9.74
C GLY A 164 0.73 -33.08 -10.61
N THR A 165 -0.04 -31.98 -10.47
CA THR A 165 -1.22 -31.70 -11.31
C THR A 165 -0.82 -31.09 -12.66
N PHE A 166 0.25 -30.29 -12.67
CA PHE A 166 0.78 -29.65 -13.88
C PHE A 166 1.79 -30.52 -14.64
N SER A 167 2.02 -31.77 -14.23
CA SER A 167 3.01 -32.68 -14.81
C SER A 167 4.44 -32.14 -14.87
N ILE A 168 4.80 -31.23 -13.95
CA ILE A 168 6.15 -30.66 -13.80
C ILE A 168 6.95 -31.55 -12.83
N THR A 169 7.10 -32.81 -13.17
CA THR A 169 7.77 -33.81 -12.30
C THR A 169 9.23 -34.08 -12.69
N THR A 170 9.73 -33.47 -13.78
CA THR A 170 11.13 -33.63 -14.19
C THR A 170 12.08 -32.95 -13.20
N CYS A 171 13.22 -33.59 -12.94
CA CYS A 171 14.24 -33.04 -12.03
C CYS A 171 14.68 -31.63 -12.44
N GLU A 172 14.87 -31.41 -13.74
CA GLU A 172 15.20 -30.10 -14.29
C GLU A 172 14.09 -29.07 -14.09
N GLY A 173 12.82 -29.42 -14.38
CA GLY A 173 11.68 -28.52 -14.18
C GLY A 173 11.50 -28.12 -12.72
N SER A 174 11.66 -29.06 -11.79
CA SER A 174 11.59 -28.79 -10.35
C SER A 174 12.73 -27.90 -9.84
N SER A 175 13.96 -28.08 -10.36
CA SER A 175 15.13 -27.28 -10.00
C SER A 175 15.00 -25.84 -10.50
N GLN A 176 14.57 -25.65 -11.75
CA GLN A 176 14.33 -24.33 -12.32
C GLN A 176 13.22 -23.59 -11.57
N LEU A 177 12.14 -24.29 -11.23
CA LEU A 177 11.03 -23.72 -10.47
C LEU A 177 11.44 -23.32 -9.04
N HIS A 178 12.33 -24.08 -8.41
CA HIS A 178 12.89 -23.72 -7.11
C HIS A 178 13.70 -22.42 -7.19
N LYS A 179 14.60 -22.29 -8.19
CA LYS A 179 15.36 -21.07 -8.44
C LYS A 179 14.45 -19.87 -8.73
N ALA A 180 13.44 -20.06 -9.58
CA ALA A 180 12.47 -19.02 -9.91
C ALA A 180 11.68 -18.57 -8.67
N THR A 181 11.29 -19.49 -7.80
CA THR A 181 10.61 -19.17 -6.54
C THR A 181 11.48 -18.29 -5.64
N GLN A 182 12.77 -18.59 -5.50
CA GLN A 182 13.69 -17.81 -4.67
C GLN A 182 13.95 -16.40 -5.23
N VAL A 183 14.10 -16.27 -6.56
CA VAL A 183 14.28 -14.98 -7.23
C VAL A 183 13.02 -14.12 -7.08
N THR A 184 11.84 -14.70 -7.34
CA THR A 184 10.57 -13.99 -7.25
C THR A 184 10.21 -13.62 -5.80
N GLU A 185 10.58 -14.43 -4.82
CA GLU A 185 10.47 -14.09 -3.40
C GLU A 185 11.27 -12.83 -3.07
N THR A 186 12.53 -12.77 -3.52
CA THR A 186 13.40 -11.60 -3.30
C THR A 186 12.79 -10.35 -3.93
N ILE A 187 12.26 -10.46 -5.15
CA ILE A 187 11.54 -9.37 -5.81
C ILE A 187 10.35 -8.93 -4.94
N SER A 188 9.52 -9.86 -4.48
CA SER A 188 8.35 -9.53 -3.64
C SER A 188 8.72 -8.75 -2.37
N MET A 189 9.88 -9.03 -1.77
CA MET A 189 10.34 -8.30 -0.58
C MET A 189 10.67 -6.83 -0.86
N ILE A 190 11.16 -6.50 -2.06
CA ILE A 190 11.49 -5.12 -2.45
C ILE A 190 10.24 -4.23 -2.43
N HIS A 191 9.04 -4.80 -2.61
CA HIS A 191 7.77 -4.08 -2.59
C HIS A 191 7.59 -3.18 -1.35
N CYS A 192 8.08 -3.58 -0.17
CA CYS A 192 7.91 -2.79 1.05
C CYS A 192 8.55 -1.39 0.97
N CYS A 193 9.63 -1.24 0.19
CA CYS A 193 10.34 0.02 -0.01
C CYS A 193 9.74 0.91 -1.11
N ILE A 194 8.88 0.34 -1.97
CA ILE A 194 8.37 1.04 -3.15
C ILE A 194 7.17 1.94 -2.80
N ASN A 195 6.40 1.62 -1.76
CA ASN A 195 5.24 2.42 -1.36
C ASN A 195 5.59 3.91 -1.14
N PRO A 196 6.62 4.29 -0.33
CA PRO A 196 7.05 5.68 -0.20
C PRO A 196 7.46 6.35 -1.51
N VAL A 197 8.14 5.60 -2.39
CA VAL A 197 8.57 6.05 -3.73
C VAL A 197 7.34 6.42 -4.56
N ILE A 198 6.32 5.56 -4.61
CA ILE A 198 5.07 5.84 -5.31
C ILE A 198 4.43 7.13 -4.80
N TYR A 199 4.35 7.31 -3.48
CA TYR A 199 3.77 8.54 -2.92
C TYR A 199 4.62 9.78 -3.23
N ALA A 200 5.94 9.66 -3.23
CA ALA A 200 6.87 10.74 -3.58
C ALA A 200 6.73 11.19 -5.04
N PHE A 201 6.49 10.28 -5.98
CA PHE A 201 6.40 10.63 -7.41
C PHE A 201 4.96 10.91 -7.88
N ALA A 202 4.00 10.07 -7.49
CA ALA A 202 2.61 10.16 -7.94
C ALA A 202 1.70 10.98 -7.00
N GLY A 203 2.08 11.17 -5.73
CA GLY A 203 1.27 11.91 -4.74
C GLY A 203 1.54 13.42 -4.74
N GLU A 204 0.67 14.23 -5.36
CA GLU A 204 0.81 15.71 -5.33
C GLU A 204 0.78 16.30 -3.91
N LYS A 205 -0.12 15.81 -3.05
CA LYS A 205 -0.22 16.26 -1.65
C LYS A 205 1.06 15.92 -0.88
N PHE A 206 1.56 14.70 -1.03
CA PHE A 206 2.78 14.25 -0.36
C PHE A 206 4.00 15.02 -0.86
N ARG A 207 4.11 15.28 -2.17
CA ARG A 207 5.14 16.17 -2.75
C ARG A 207 5.10 17.58 -2.19
N LYS A 208 3.90 18.15 -1.98
CA LYS A 208 3.76 19.49 -1.40
C LYS A 208 4.21 19.50 0.07
N TYR A 209 3.87 18.45 0.82
CA TYR A 209 4.34 18.26 2.20
C TYR A 209 5.86 18.10 2.26
N LEU A 210 6.45 17.20 1.47
CA LEU A 210 7.90 17.02 1.40
C LEU A 210 8.62 18.33 1.04
N ARG A 211 8.16 19.04 0.00
CA ARG A 211 8.74 20.35 -0.34
C ARG A 211 8.61 21.39 0.77
N SER A 212 7.50 21.40 1.51
CA SER A 212 7.35 22.27 2.68
C SER A 212 8.25 21.86 3.83
N PHE A 213 8.43 20.57 4.06
CA PHE A 213 9.29 20.02 5.11
C PHE A 213 10.75 20.35 4.81
N PHE A 214 11.24 20.02 3.62
CA PHE A 214 12.60 20.37 3.18
C PHE A 214 12.84 21.88 3.16
N ARG A 215 11.88 22.70 2.71
CA ARG A 215 12.05 24.18 2.80
C ARG A 215 12.12 24.68 4.23
N LYS A 216 11.32 24.15 5.16
CA LYS A 216 11.41 24.51 6.57
C LYS A 216 12.74 24.06 7.18
N GLN A 217 13.22 22.87 6.85
CA GLN A 217 14.48 22.34 7.36
C GLN A 217 15.69 23.08 6.80
N ILE A 218 15.69 23.40 5.50
CA ILE A 218 16.71 24.21 4.84
C ILE A 218 16.66 25.64 5.39
N ALA A 219 15.48 26.26 5.51
CA ALA A 219 15.34 27.59 6.11
C ALA A 219 15.77 27.63 7.58
N PHE A 220 15.48 26.59 8.36
CA PHE A 220 15.92 26.46 9.75
C PHE A 220 17.44 26.26 9.85
N HIS A 221 18.03 25.46 8.94
CA HIS A 221 19.47 25.24 8.88
C HIS A 221 20.21 26.50 8.40
N PHE A 222 19.70 27.22 7.40
CA PHE A 222 20.25 28.51 6.96
C PHE A 222 20.07 29.60 8.02
N SER A 223 18.94 29.63 8.74
CA SER A 223 18.71 30.54 9.87
C SER A 223 19.68 30.30 11.04
N LYS A 224 20.19 29.08 11.21
CA LYS A 224 21.18 28.74 12.24
C LYS A 224 22.61 29.15 11.85
N TYR A 225 22.92 29.24 10.55
CA TYR A 225 24.24 29.62 10.04
C TYR A 225 24.34 31.08 9.56
N CYS A 226 23.22 31.76 9.29
CA CYS A 226 23.15 33.19 8.95
C CYS A 226 21.96 33.87 9.67
N PRO A 227 22.18 34.64 10.75
CA PRO A 227 21.11 35.38 11.42
C PRO A 227 20.65 36.63 10.66
N VAL A 228 21.29 36.97 9.53
CA VAL A 228 21.06 38.22 8.78
C VAL A 228 19.73 38.26 8.02
N PHE A 229 19.09 37.10 7.76
CA PHE A 229 17.84 37.05 6.97
C PHE A 229 16.54 37.14 7.79
N TYR A 230 16.61 37.20 9.13
CA TYR A 230 15.39 37.29 9.97
C TYR A 230 14.90 38.74 10.16
N VAL A 231 15.78 39.74 10.01
CA VAL A 231 15.42 41.15 10.23
C VAL A 231 14.52 41.70 9.10
N ASP A 232 14.74 41.27 7.86
CA ASP A 232 14.09 41.87 6.68
C ASP A 232 12.62 41.40 6.45
N THR A 233 12.17 40.34 7.14
CA THR A 233 10.76 39.89 7.07
C THR A 233 9.89 40.54 8.15
N ALA A 234 10.48 40.95 9.29
CA ALA A 234 9.76 41.63 10.35
C ALA A 234 9.42 43.08 9.98
N GLU A 235 10.31 43.79 9.28
CA GLU A 235 10.07 45.18 8.85
C GLU A 235 9.03 45.30 7.72
N ARG A 236 8.98 44.33 6.78
CA ARG A 236 7.92 44.29 5.74
C ARG A 236 6.51 44.02 6.30
N ALA A 237 6.40 43.35 7.44
CA ALA A 237 5.11 43.13 8.09
C ALA A 237 4.60 44.39 8.81
N SER A 238 5.50 45.30 9.22
CA SER A 238 5.14 46.53 9.92
C SER A 238 4.84 47.72 8.99
N SER A 239 5.25 47.68 7.72
CA SER A 239 5.08 48.79 6.78
C SER A 239 3.80 48.74 5.92
N THR A 240 2.91 47.77 6.15
CA THR A 240 1.61 47.69 5.43
C THR A 240 0.49 48.50 6.11
N TYR A 241 0.82 49.42 7.03
CA TYR A 241 -0.14 50.36 7.62
C TYR A 241 0.21 51.81 7.24
N THR A 242 0.24 52.10 5.94
CA THR A 242 0.18 53.46 5.42
C THR A 242 -1.25 53.77 5.00
N GLN A 243 -1.94 54.54 5.84
CA GLN A 243 -3.25 55.12 5.55
C GLN A 243 -3.05 56.36 4.67
N SER A 244 -3.62 56.33 3.46
CA SER A 244 -3.71 57.44 2.49
C SER A 244 -4.69 56.96 1.40
N THR A 245 -5.73 57.64 0.93
CA THR A 245 -6.25 59.02 1.00
C THR A 245 -7.66 58.99 0.36
N GLY A 246 -8.51 60.01 0.57
CA GLY A 246 -9.67 60.22 -0.30
C GLY A 246 -10.74 61.17 0.24
N GLU A 247 -10.52 62.48 0.07
CA GLU A 247 -11.54 63.51 0.16
C GLU A 247 -12.63 63.32 -0.91
N GLN A 248 -13.89 63.61 -0.57
CA GLN A 248 -14.89 64.11 -1.53
C GLN A 248 -15.95 64.94 -0.79
N GLU A 249 -15.90 66.26 -1.02
CA GLU A 249 -16.95 67.23 -0.68
C GLU A 249 -18.21 66.96 -1.50
N VAL A 250 -19.39 67.04 -0.85
CA VAL A 250 -20.65 67.45 -1.51
C VAL A 250 -21.45 68.30 -0.53
N SER A 251 -21.61 69.59 -0.88
CA SER A 251 -22.55 70.54 -0.29
C SER A 251 -24.00 70.09 -0.43
N ALA A 252 -24.80 70.28 0.62
CA ALA A 252 -26.22 70.62 0.50
C ALA A 252 -26.66 71.44 1.72
N ALA A 253 -27.14 72.65 1.44
CA ALA A 253 -27.72 73.60 2.36
C ALA A 253 -29.18 73.22 2.69
N LEU A 254 -29.53 73.25 3.98
CA LEU A 254 -30.67 73.91 4.65
C LEU A 254 -30.86 73.32 6.04
#